data_AF-A0A2R3JRQ6-F1
#
_entry.id   AF-A0A2R3JRQ6-F1
#
_cell.length_a   1.000
_cell.length_b   1.000
_cell.length_c   1.000
_cell.angle_alpha   90.00
_cell.angle_beta   90.00
_cell.angle_gamma   90.00
#
_symmetry.space_group_name_H-M   'P 1'
#
loop_
_entity.id
_entity.type
_entity.pdbx_description
1 polymer ?
#
loop_
_entity_poly.entity_id
_entity_poly.type
_entity_poly.pdbx_seq_one_letter_code
_entity_poly.pdbx_strand_id
1 'polypeptide(L)'
;MAISTGDGDFLPTKTKSSNRVVTAPPYLIKLLGSLHQEQIAAGIQNNLHLVFMGKFSSKVPSDNSVNKSLRAAHERLGIKKITFHGLRHTHASYLLYKDVSIYIIAQRLGHSDVGITQRVYAHVIAELAQQQAVKIDNALEQF
;
A
#
# COMPACT_ATOMS: atom_id res chain seq x y z
N MET A 1 -8.57 0.42 9.06
CA MET A 1 -9.02 0.20 7.67
C MET A 1 -10.05 -0.90 7.70
N ALA A 2 -11.35 -0.60 7.53
CA ALA A 2 -12.39 -1.62 7.63
C ALA A 2 -12.46 -2.50 6.36
N ILE A 3 -12.95 -3.74 6.50
CA ILE A 3 -13.05 -4.69 5.39
C ILE A 3 -14.46 -4.57 4.80
N SER A 4 -14.58 -4.21 3.52
CA SER A 4 -15.87 -4.19 2.82
C SER A 4 -16.37 -5.62 2.59
N THR A 5 -17.62 -5.91 2.92
CA THR A 5 -18.26 -7.23 2.71
C THR A 5 -18.67 -7.49 1.27
N GLY A 6 -18.48 -6.52 0.37
CA GLY A 6 -18.99 -6.60 -1.02
C GLY A 6 -20.46 -6.18 -1.16
N ASP A 7 -21.18 -5.97 -0.05
CA ASP A 7 -22.55 -5.45 -0.04
C ASP A 7 -22.68 -3.98 0.34
N GLY A 8 -21.55 -3.33 0.62
CA GLY A 8 -21.51 -1.92 1.05
C GLY A 8 -21.32 -1.76 2.56
N ASP A 9 -21.37 -2.86 3.32
CA ASP A 9 -21.10 -2.88 4.75
C ASP A 9 -19.61 -3.08 5.06
N PHE A 10 -19.20 -2.58 6.23
CA PHE A 10 -17.83 -2.64 6.72
C PHE A 10 -17.73 -3.51 7.96
N LEU A 11 -16.94 -4.58 7.90
CA LEU A 11 -16.62 -5.37 9.07
C LEU A 11 -15.56 -4.66 9.93
N PRO A 12 -15.68 -4.78 11.27
CA PRO A 12 -14.60 -4.36 12.15
C PRO A 12 -13.33 -5.13 11.82
N THR A 13 -12.20 -4.46 11.96
CA THR A 13 -10.92 -5.09 11.74
C THR A 13 -10.68 -6.22 12.74
N LYS A 14 -10.25 -7.39 12.25
CA LYS A 14 -10.00 -8.58 13.07
C LYS A 14 -8.96 -8.39 14.18
N THR A 15 -8.07 -7.40 14.06
CA THR A 15 -7.03 -7.11 15.06
C THR A 15 -6.87 -5.60 15.27
N LYS A 16 -6.46 -5.19 16.49
CA LYS A 16 -6.13 -3.78 16.79
C LYS A 16 -5.06 -3.21 15.85
N SER A 17 -4.07 -4.02 15.48
CA SER A 17 -2.98 -3.64 14.56
C SER A 17 -3.43 -3.27 13.14
N SER A 18 -4.64 -3.69 12.75
CA SER A 18 -5.20 -3.37 11.43
C SER A 18 -5.70 -1.92 11.34
N ASN A 19 -5.96 -1.27 12.48
CA ASN A 19 -6.27 0.16 12.55
C ASN A 19 -5.01 0.94 12.87
N ARG A 20 -4.62 1.83 11.95
CA ARG A 20 -3.37 2.58 12.05
C ARG A 20 -3.46 3.89 11.28
N VAL A 21 -2.70 4.87 11.75
CA VAL A 21 -2.47 6.14 11.05
C VAL A 21 -1.23 5.98 10.18
N VAL A 22 -1.33 6.33 8.90
CA VAL A 22 -0.20 6.31 7.98
C VAL A 22 0.05 7.69 7.43
N THR A 23 1.30 8.12 7.43
CA THR A 23 1.69 9.37 6.78
C THR A 23 1.54 9.22 5.27
N ALA A 24 0.93 10.22 4.65
CA ALA A 24 0.77 10.35 3.21
C ALA A 24 1.29 11.72 2.77
N PRO A 25 1.96 11.81 1.60
CA PRO A 25 2.35 13.09 1.04
C PRO A 25 1.15 14.01 0.79
N PRO A 26 1.27 15.33 0.96
CA PRO A 26 0.16 16.26 0.75
C PRO A 26 -0.47 16.18 -0.66
N TYR A 27 0.34 15.92 -1.70
CA TYR A 27 -0.17 15.77 -3.06
C TYR A 27 -1.12 14.57 -3.18
N LEU A 28 -0.85 13.47 -2.46
CA LEU A 28 -1.69 12.28 -2.49
C LEU A 28 -3.04 12.58 -1.82
N ILE A 29 -3.03 13.33 -0.71
CA ILE A 29 -4.27 13.77 -0.06
C ILE A 29 -5.09 14.65 -1.01
N LYS A 30 -4.46 15.60 -1.70
CA LYS A 30 -5.13 16.41 -2.73
C LYS A 30 -5.72 15.54 -3.83
N LEU A 31 -4.95 14.59 -4.37
CA LEU A 31 -5.40 13.69 -5.43
C LEU A 31 -6.62 12.86 -5.01
N LEU A 32 -6.61 12.31 -3.80
CA LEU A 32 -7.75 11.56 -3.26
C LEU A 32 -8.98 12.46 -3.06
N GLY A 33 -8.78 13.71 -2.65
CA GLY A 33 -9.84 14.71 -2.56
C GLY A 33 -10.45 15.03 -3.93
N SER A 34 -9.62 15.26 -4.95
CA SER A 34 -10.09 15.48 -6.33
C SER A 34 -10.89 14.29 -6.86
N LEU A 35 -10.41 13.07 -6.63
CA LEU A 35 -11.14 11.85 -7.01
C LEU A 35 -12.54 11.80 -6.37
N HIS A 36 -12.66 12.14 -5.09
CA HIS A 36 -13.95 12.18 -4.41
C HIS A 36 -14.89 13.24 -5.03
N GLN A 37 -14.37 14.41 -5.37
CA GLN A 37 -15.15 15.47 -6.03
C GLN A 37 -15.61 15.07 -7.43
N GLU A 38 -14.75 14.41 -8.22
CA GLU A 38 -15.10 13.87 -9.54
C GLU A 38 -16.23 12.83 -9.43
N GLN A 39 -16.22 11.99 -8.40
CA GLN A 39 -17.29 11.01 -8.15
C GLN A 39 -18.63 11.70 -7.85
N ILE A 40 -18.61 12.76 -7.04
CA ILE A 40 -19.81 13.57 -6.74
C ILE A 40 -20.34 14.22 -8.03
N ALA A 41 -19.47 14.85 -8.81
CA ALA A 41 -19.83 15.50 -10.07
C ALA A 41 -20.40 14.50 -11.10
N ALA A 42 -19.94 13.25 -11.07
CA ALA A 42 -20.47 12.15 -11.88
C ALA A 42 -21.81 11.57 -11.37
N GLY A 43 -22.37 12.11 -10.27
CA GLY A 43 -23.65 11.67 -9.72
C GLY A 43 -23.59 10.33 -8.98
N ILE A 44 -22.41 9.87 -8.56
CA ILE A 44 -22.25 8.60 -7.85
C ILE A 44 -22.79 8.74 -6.42
N GLN A 45 -23.77 7.91 -6.07
CA GLN A 45 -24.34 7.88 -4.72
C GLN A 45 -23.29 7.40 -3.72
N ASN A 46 -23.02 8.20 -2.69
CA ASN A 46 -21.93 7.97 -1.74
C ASN A 46 -22.26 8.52 -0.34
N ASN A 47 -23.26 7.91 0.30
CA ASN A 47 -23.74 8.35 1.62
C ASN A 47 -22.71 8.18 2.74
N LEU A 48 -21.67 7.35 2.51
CA LEU A 48 -20.61 7.06 3.47
C LEU A 48 -19.34 7.89 3.24
N HIS A 49 -19.38 8.86 2.31
CA HIS A 49 -18.25 9.73 1.96
C HIS A 49 -16.94 8.99 1.67
N LEU A 50 -17.04 7.84 0.99
CA LEU A 50 -15.90 7.00 0.66
C LEU A 50 -15.07 7.61 -0.47
N VAL A 51 -13.76 7.38 -0.45
CA VAL A 51 -12.84 7.89 -1.48
C VAL A 51 -12.88 7.03 -2.75
N PHE A 52 -13.18 5.74 -2.63
CA PHE A 52 -13.19 4.80 -3.75
C PHE A 52 -14.58 4.21 -3.94
N MET A 53 -15.26 4.61 -5.02
CA MET A 53 -16.58 4.10 -5.40
C MET A 53 -16.55 3.49 -6.81
N GLY A 54 -17.24 2.37 -6.98
CA GLY A 54 -17.44 1.75 -8.27
C GLY A 54 -18.42 2.58 -9.11
N LYS A 55 -18.00 2.97 -10.31
CA LYS A 55 -18.77 3.84 -11.24
C LYS A 55 -20.18 3.32 -11.56
N PHE A 56 -20.40 2.00 -11.51
CA PHE A 56 -21.65 1.37 -11.95
C PHE A 56 -22.43 0.66 -10.85
N SER A 57 -21.84 0.48 -9.66
CA SER A 57 -22.45 -0.30 -8.59
C SER A 57 -22.82 0.53 -7.37
N SER A 58 -22.34 1.78 -7.27
CA SER A 58 -22.40 2.59 -6.03
C SER A 58 -21.90 1.81 -4.80
N LYS A 59 -21.04 0.81 -5.03
CA LYS A 59 -20.40 -0.03 -4.02
C LYS A 59 -18.89 0.15 -4.09
N VAL A 60 -18.20 -0.15 -3.00
CA VAL A 60 -16.73 -0.22 -2.98
C VAL A 60 -16.25 -1.25 -4.00
N PRO A 61 -15.24 -0.93 -4.85
CA PRO A 61 -14.67 -1.90 -5.76
C PRO A 61 -14.18 -3.15 -5.05
N SER A 62 -14.54 -4.33 -5.57
CA SER A 62 -14.04 -5.61 -5.05
C SER A 62 -12.60 -5.86 -5.48
N ASP A 63 -11.88 -6.72 -4.75
CA ASP A 63 -10.51 -7.13 -5.06
C ASP A 63 -10.35 -7.63 -6.51
N ASN A 64 -11.33 -8.38 -7.01
CA ASN A 64 -11.33 -8.85 -8.40
C ASN A 64 -11.49 -7.69 -9.38
N SER A 65 -12.39 -6.74 -9.10
CA SER A 65 -12.61 -5.59 -9.98
C SER A 65 -11.37 -4.70 -10.08
N VAL A 66 -10.69 -4.44 -8.95
CA VAL A 66 -9.48 -3.63 -8.95
C VAL A 66 -8.33 -4.35 -9.65
N ASN A 67 -8.12 -5.66 -9.38
CA ASN A 67 -7.08 -6.42 -10.09
C ASN A 67 -7.36 -6.53 -11.59
N LYS A 68 -8.62 -6.60 -12.01
CA LYS A 68 -9.01 -6.56 -13.44
C LYS A 68 -8.62 -5.23 -14.08
N SER A 69 -8.94 -4.11 -13.44
CA SER A 69 -8.54 -2.78 -13.93
C SER A 69 -7.02 -2.61 -13.99
N LEU A 70 -6.31 -3.10 -12.97
CA LEU A 70 -4.85 -3.07 -12.93
C LEU A 70 -4.24 -3.93 -14.05
N ARG A 71 -4.80 -5.11 -14.33
CA ARG A 71 -4.37 -5.96 -15.44
C ARG A 71 -4.57 -5.27 -16.79
N ALA A 72 -5.69 -4.59 -17.01
CA ALA A 72 -5.93 -3.83 -18.24
C ALA A 72 -4.90 -2.71 -18.42
N ALA A 73 -4.51 -2.03 -17.33
CA ALA A 73 -3.45 -1.02 -17.36
C ALA A 73 -2.09 -1.64 -17.73
N HIS A 74 -1.73 -2.79 -17.14
CA HIS A 74 -0.50 -3.51 -17.49
C HIS A 74 -0.44 -3.91 -18.97
N GLU A 75 -1.55 -4.45 -19.49
CA GLU A 75 -1.66 -4.88 -20.89
C GLU A 75 -1.50 -3.69 -21.86
N ARG A 76 -2.12 -2.55 -21.54
CA ARG A 76 -1.96 -1.31 -22.31
C ARG A 76 -0.53 -0.77 -22.30
N LEU A 77 0.20 -0.94 -21.19
CA LEU A 77 1.57 -0.45 -21.03
C LEU A 77 2.63 -1.47 -21.46
N GLY A 78 2.27 -2.72 -21.75
CA GLY A 78 3.22 -3.78 -22.12
C GLY A 78 4.15 -4.19 -20.98
N ILE A 79 3.76 -4.01 -19.72
CA ILE A 79 4.61 -4.28 -18.55
C ILE A 79 4.22 -5.56 -17.80
N LYS A 80 5.14 -6.04 -16.95
CA LYS A 80 4.91 -7.22 -16.10
C LYS A 80 3.65 -7.05 -15.27
N LYS A 81 2.80 -8.08 -15.29
CA LYS A 81 1.56 -8.12 -14.51
C LYS A 81 1.87 -8.33 -13.04
N ILE A 82 1.35 -7.45 -12.20
CA ILE A 82 1.33 -7.57 -10.73
C ILE A 82 -0.10 -7.42 -10.20
N THR A 83 -0.30 -7.82 -8.95
CA THR A 83 -1.59 -7.64 -8.24
C THR A 83 -1.52 -6.42 -7.32
N PHE A 84 -2.65 -6.03 -6.74
CA PHE A 84 -2.66 -5.03 -5.66
C PHE A 84 -1.82 -5.45 -4.44
N HIS A 85 -1.76 -6.76 -4.16
CA HIS A 85 -0.84 -7.28 -3.15
C HIS A 85 0.62 -7.12 -3.59
N GLY A 86 0.90 -7.34 -4.88
CA GLY A 86 2.19 -7.03 -5.49
C GLY A 86 2.59 -5.57 -5.32
N LEU A 87 1.67 -4.62 -5.52
CA LEU A 87 1.93 -3.19 -5.27
C LEU A 87 2.31 -2.92 -3.81
N ARG A 88 1.65 -3.58 -2.85
CA ARG A 88 2.01 -3.50 -1.42
C ARG A 88 3.43 -4.04 -1.16
N HIS A 89 3.82 -5.11 -1.84
CA HIS A 89 5.20 -5.61 -1.77
C HIS A 89 6.20 -4.63 -2.36
N THR A 90 5.92 -4.09 -3.55
CA THR A 90 6.76 -3.08 -4.19
C THR A 90 6.96 -1.85 -3.30
N HIS A 91 5.89 -1.37 -2.65
CA HIS A 91 5.97 -0.25 -1.70
C HIS A 91 6.93 -0.53 -0.55
N ALA A 92 6.86 -1.72 0.04
CA ALA A 92 7.73 -2.11 1.14
C ALA A 92 9.20 -2.29 0.72
N SER A 93 9.44 -2.99 -0.40
CA SER A 93 10.79 -3.15 -0.95
C SER A 93 11.42 -1.81 -1.32
N TYR A 94 10.64 -0.90 -1.89
CA TYR A 94 11.10 0.45 -2.23
C TYR A 94 11.52 1.23 -0.98
N LEU A 95 10.70 1.22 0.08
CA LEU A 95 11.04 1.90 1.33
C LEU A 95 12.30 1.30 1.97
N LEU A 96 12.43 -0.04 1.94
CA LEU A 96 13.60 -0.71 2.48
C LEU A 96 14.88 -0.33 1.70
N TYR A 97 14.80 -0.27 0.38
CA TYR A 97 15.89 0.22 -0.47
C TYR A 97 16.26 1.69 -0.23
N LYS A 98 15.32 2.48 0.30
CA LYS A 98 15.55 3.87 0.73
C LYS A 98 16.03 3.97 2.19
N ASP A 99 16.62 2.89 2.71
CA ASP A 99 17.15 2.79 4.08
C ASP A 99 16.09 3.09 5.17
N VAL A 100 14.79 2.95 4.88
CA VAL A 100 13.75 3.08 5.91
C VAL A 100 13.76 1.83 6.80
N SER A 101 13.80 2.05 8.12
CA SER A 101 13.80 0.97 9.10
C SER A 101 12.67 -0.05 8.85
N ILE A 102 13.05 -1.33 8.84
CA ILE A 102 12.12 -2.44 8.65
C ILE A 102 11.02 -2.48 9.72
N TYR A 103 11.32 -2.01 10.93
CA TYR A 103 10.35 -1.86 12.00
C TYR A 103 9.25 -0.85 11.61
N ILE A 104 9.65 0.31 11.09
CA ILE A 104 8.72 1.36 10.64
C ILE A 104 7.90 0.87 9.44
N ILE A 105 8.51 0.15 8.51
CA ILE A 105 7.80 -0.46 7.37
C ILE A 105 6.76 -1.48 7.88
N ALA A 106 7.12 -2.36 8.81
CA ALA A 106 6.20 -3.34 9.37
C ALA A 106 4.98 -2.70 10.05
N GLN A 107 5.21 -1.64 10.86
CA GLN A 107 4.14 -0.86 11.48
C GLN A 107 3.24 -0.20 10.42
N ARG A 108 3.83 0.40 9.37
CA ARG A 108 3.10 1.00 8.25
C ARG A 108 2.24 -0.02 7.49
N LEU A 109 2.70 -1.27 7.38
CA LEU A 109 1.94 -2.35 6.75
C LEU A 109 0.88 -2.96 7.69
N GLY A 110 0.94 -2.68 8.99
CA GLY A 110 0.06 -3.26 10.00
C GLY A 110 0.40 -4.72 10.33
N HIS A 111 1.66 -5.13 10.17
CA HIS A 111 2.11 -6.45 10.61
C HIS A 111 2.34 -6.42 12.13
N SER A 112 1.64 -7.27 12.87
CA SER A 112 1.83 -7.41 14.33
C SER A 112 3.17 -8.05 14.69
N ASP A 113 3.71 -8.88 13.79
CA ASP A 113 5.03 -9.48 13.88
C ASP A 113 5.95 -8.90 12.79
N VAL A 114 7.00 -8.20 13.21
CA VAL A 114 8.04 -7.65 12.31
C VAL A 114 8.78 -8.78 11.58
N GLY A 115 8.87 -9.97 12.18
CA GLY A 115 9.44 -11.17 11.59
C GLY A 115 8.75 -11.58 10.29
N ILE A 116 7.45 -11.27 10.12
CA ILE A 116 6.75 -11.48 8.84
C ILE A 116 7.38 -10.61 7.76
N THR A 117 7.58 -9.32 8.04
CA THR A 117 8.20 -8.37 7.11
C THR A 117 9.64 -8.80 6.79
N GLN A 118 10.43 -9.19 7.81
CA GLN A 118 11.79 -9.68 7.62
C GLN A 118 11.84 -10.90 6.71
N ARG A 119 11.01 -11.92 6.96
CA ARG A 119 10.97 -13.14 6.13
C ARG A 119 10.57 -12.83 4.69
N VAL A 120 9.57 -11.97 4.49
CA VAL A 120 9.08 -11.60 3.15
C VAL A 120 10.16 -10.86 2.34
N TYR A 121 10.96 -9.99 2.98
CA TYR A 121 11.94 -9.14 2.30
C TYR A 121 13.40 -9.55 2.54
N ALA A 122 13.64 -10.78 3.03
CA ALA A 122 14.97 -11.26 3.39
C ALA A 122 16.00 -11.11 2.26
N HIS A 123 15.59 -11.34 1.01
CA HIS A 123 16.46 -11.17 -0.17
C HIS A 123 16.93 -9.72 -0.35
N VAL A 124 16.04 -8.74 -0.18
CA VAL A 124 16.39 -7.31 -0.27
C VAL A 124 17.31 -6.91 0.88
N ILE A 125 17.06 -7.42 2.09
CA ILE A 125 17.91 -7.15 3.26
C ILE A 125 19.31 -7.69 3.03
N ALA A 126 19.44 -8.91 2.49
CA ALA A 126 20.74 -9.51 2.19
C ALA A 126 21.53 -8.69 1.16
N GLU A 127 20.87 -8.22 0.10
CA GLU A 127 21.49 -7.35 -0.91
C GLU A 127 21.96 -6.02 -0.30
N LEU A 128 21.14 -5.40 0.55
CA LEU A 128 21.49 -4.16 1.24
C LEU A 128 22.62 -4.35 2.26
N ALA A 129 22.70 -5.51 2.92
CA ALA A 129 23.76 -5.79 3.90
C ALA A 129 25.16 -5.70 3.27
N GLN A 130 25.32 -6.16 2.03
CA GLN A 130 26.58 -6.03 1.30
C GLN A 130 26.95 -4.56 1.04
N GLN A 131 25.96 -3.72 0.71
CA GLN A 131 26.16 -2.28 0.50
C GLN A 131 26.43 -1.53 1.81
N GLN A 132 25.83 -2.00 2.92
CA GLN A 132 26.00 -1.39 4.24
C GLN A 132 27.33 -1.77 4.90
N ALA A 133 27.94 -2.90 4.57
CA ALA A 133 29.28 -3.27 5.08
C ALA A 133 30.31 -2.15 4.84
N VAL A 134 30.35 -1.60 3.63
CA VAL A 134 31.22 -0.46 3.28
C VAL A 134 30.90 0.79 4.11
N LYS A 135 29.62 1.04 4.40
CA LYS A 135 29.22 2.18 5.26
C LYS A 135 29.67 1.98 6.71
N ILE A 136 29.65 0.74 7.21
CA ILE A 136 30.11 0.40 8.56
C ILE A 136 31.62 0.62 8.66
N ASP A 137 32.39 0.09 7.72
CA ASP A 137 33.85 0.25 7.71
C ASP A 137 34.23 1.73 7.73
N ASN A 138 33.66 2.54 6.83
CA ASN A 138 33.90 3.99 6.78
C ASN A 138 33.51 4.72 8.08
N ALA A 139 32.41 4.30 8.73
CA ALA A 139 31.95 4.94 9.97
C ALA A 139 32.87 4.62 11.15
N LEU A 140 33.45 3.42 11.18
CA LEU A 140 34.38 3.00 12.22
C LEU A 140 35.79 3.60 12.02
N GLU A 141 36.21 3.84 10.78
CA GLU A 141 37.47 4.53 10.47
C GLU A 141 37.48 6.03 10.85
N GLN A 142 36.30 6.63 11.03
CA GLN A 142 36.12 8.03 11.43
C GLN A 142 35.94 8.22 12.94
N PHE A 143 36.03 7.14 13.72
CA PHE A 143 35.94 7.14 15.18
C PHE A 143 37.31 7.31 15.83
#